data_AF-A0A5N7B5L9-F1
#
_entry.id   AF-A0A5N7B5L9-F1
#
_cell.length_a   1.000
_cell.length_b   1.000
_cell.length_c   1.000
_cell.angle_alpha   90.00
_cell.angle_beta   90.00
_cell.angle_gamma   90.00
#
_symmetry.space_group_name_H-M   'P 1'
#
loop_
_entity.id
_entity.type
_entity.pdbx_description
1 polymer ?
#
loop_
_entity_poly.entity_id
_entity_poly.type
_entity_poly.pdbx_seq_one_letter_code
_entity_poly.pdbx_strand_id
1 'polypeptide(L)'
;MNECPYTLLPATPIVTPLGVGASYTPTYTPMGVLRVVPSSEMMEVAPSQAAGPRQYAPPLTESCVASENLSKQPTMVAAAHATVVTRALPYGGPVQLLSLAIEQHNALTSRRTEKQILLFQPVSLKEFIVLLDHIKHYHRILKLDYNCLSELLVVKVMPGWDHEYTIALFRKAINKQLAAMYLDDEYLTLASPLMALHDGSKEPDTCWIPTSSPRRPTCVVEVGTSESQARLATDARRWLESSNFGIQTVITVCFKYLQAETDESPLTVSIWSLLHQQYNMTTRNPYLRVKQTATLNIYRKNGSLSVSGSQLDPLTLVETETDKIYIPLKSLIGRPPVNPGERDVILTKEAVLKIFEQLLQSRLEL
;
A
#
# COMPACT_ATOMS: atom_id res chain seq x y z
N MET A 1 7.56 -28.60 3.02
CA MET A 1 7.24 -27.35 2.28
C MET A 1 8.12 -26.29 2.89
N ASN A 2 8.94 -25.62 2.07
CA ASN A 2 9.82 -24.56 2.53
C ASN A 2 8.98 -23.30 2.70
N GLU A 3 8.74 -22.88 3.95
CA GLU A 3 8.34 -21.50 4.22
C GLU A 3 9.40 -20.56 3.62
N CYS A 4 8.96 -19.50 2.94
CA CYS A 4 9.85 -18.50 2.38
C CYS A 4 10.60 -17.80 3.54
N PRO A 5 11.93 -17.95 3.68
CA PRO A 5 12.63 -17.58 4.90
C PRO A 5 12.94 -16.08 4.87
N TYR A 6 11.94 -15.26 5.18
CA TYR A 6 12.17 -13.85 5.46
C TYR A 6 11.57 -13.48 6.81
N THR A 7 12.39 -13.58 7.85
CA THR A 7 12.31 -12.69 9.00
C THR A 7 13.13 -11.45 8.65
N LEU A 8 12.48 -10.30 8.53
CA LEU A 8 13.16 -9.03 8.29
C LEU A 8 14.17 -8.79 9.42
N LEU A 9 15.46 -8.70 9.10
CA LEU A 9 16.47 -8.22 10.03
C LEU A 9 16.15 -6.75 10.38
N PRO A 10 16.21 -6.35 11.66
CA PRO A 10 15.98 -4.97 12.05
C PRO A 10 17.02 -4.06 11.37
N ALA A 11 16.56 -2.93 10.82
CA ALA A 11 17.42 -1.92 10.25
C ALA A 11 18.43 -1.43 11.32
N THR A 12 19.71 -1.67 11.10
CA THR A 12 20.78 -1.07 11.91
C THR A 12 20.83 0.43 11.65
N PRO A 13 20.85 1.28 12.69
CA PRO A 13 20.99 2.71 12.50
C PRO A 13 22.36 3.03 11.89
N ILE A 14 22.35 3.79 10.79
CA ILE A 14 23.55 4.34 10.18
C ILE A 14 24.07 5.44 11.11
N VAL A 15 25.20 5.18 11.78
CA VAL A 15 25.97 6.20 12.48
C VAL A 15 26.87 6.88 11.44
N THR A 16 26.59 8.14 11.13
CA THR A 16 27.51 9.01 10.38
C THR A 16 28.60 9.54 11.31
N PRO A 17 29.87 9.58 10.88
CA PRO A 17 30.93 10.21 11.67
C PRO A 17 30.82 11.73 11.58
N LEU A 18 30.77 12.39 12.74
CA LEU A 18 30.85 13.83 12.89
C LEU A 18 32.26 14.33 12.54
N GLY A 19 32.35 15.05 11.43
CA GLY A 19 33.51 15.86 11.05
C GLY A 19 33.53 17.21 11.78
N VAL A 20 34.74 17.65 12.09
CA VAL A 20 35.12 18.79 12.93
C VAL A 20 34.87 20.13 12.23
N GLY A 21 34.40 21.12 13.02
CA GLY A 21 34.85 22.52 12.88
C GLY A 21 33.78 23.57 12.58
N ALA A 22 33.39 24.34 13.59
CA ALA A 22 33.41 25.81 13.61
C ALA A 22 32.73 26.32 14.90
N SER A 23 33.51 27.05 15.70
CA SER A 23 33.12 27.69 16.95
C SER A 23 32.19 28.87 16.71
N TYR A 24 31.01 28.84 17.33
CA TYR A 24 30.20 30.03 17.60
C TYR A 24 29.73 29.97 19.05
N THR A 25 30.16 30.94 19.86
CA THR A 25 29.69 31.14 21.24
C THR A 25 28.48 32.06 21.25
N PRO A 26 27.41 31.70 21.99
CA PRO A 26 26.57 32.69 22.62
C PRO A 26 26.62 32.57 24.14
N THR A 27 26.78 33.73 24.77
CA THR A 27 26.69 33.99 26.20
C THR A 27 25.30 33.65 26.74
N TYR A 28 25.23 32.80 27.77
CA TYR A 28 24.05 32.61 28.61
C TYR A 28 24.39 32.90 30.07
N THR A 29 23.59 33.76 30.69
CA THR A 29 23.59 34.08 32.12
C THR A 29 22.59 33.15 32.85
N PRO A 30 22.88 32.67 34.08
CA PRO A 30 22.03 31.70 34.77
C PRO A 30 21.21 32.31 35.91
N MET A 31 19.91 32.00 35.95
CA MET A 31 19.00 32.04 37.11
C MET A 31 17.85 31.06 36.78
N GLY A 32 17.29 30.21 37.62
CA GLY A 32 17.37 30.07 39.06
C GLY A 32 16.83 28.71 39.51
N VAL A 33 17.08 28.43 40.78
CA VAL A 33 16.92 27.17 41.52
C VAL A 33 15.45 26.91 41.86
N LEU A 34 14.96 25.68 41.64
CA LEU A 34 13.68 25.20 42.18
C LEU A 34 13.91 24.19 43.31
N ARG A 35 13.38 24.54 44.48
CA ARG A 35 13.43 23.79 45.75
C ARG A 35 12.56 22.54 45.68
N VAL A 36 13.12 21.43 46.17
CA VAL A 36 12.45 20.21 46.59
C VAL A 36 11.86 20.43 48.00
N VAL A 37 10.61 20.00 48.21
CA VAL A 37 10.02 19.80 49.55
C VAL A 37 9.44 18.39 49.59
N PRO A 38 9.80 17.55 50.57
CA PRO A 38 9.13 16.28 50.80
C PRO A 38 8.16 16.39 51.98
N SER A 39 7.03 15.71 51.89
CA SER A 39 6.26 15.30 53.07
C SER A 39 5.63 13.94 52.81
N SER A 40 5.96 13.03 53.73
CA SER A 40 5.47 11.67 53.86
C SER A 40 4.01 11.60 54.25
N GLU A 41 3.31 10.52 53.87
CA GLU A 41 2.64 9.71 54.89
C GLU A 41 2.40 8.28 54.41
N MET A 42 2.63 7.37 55.34
CA MET A 42 2.59 5.92 55.21
C MET A 42 1.17 5.40 55.31
N MET A 43 0.87 4.29 54.63
CA MET A 43 -0.03 3.30 55.19
C MET A 43 0.44 1.88 54.85
N GLU A 44 0.83 1.17 55.91
CA GLU A 44 1.15 -0.25 55.98
C GLU A 44 -0.05 -1.12 55.57
N VAL A 45 0.21 -2.16 54.77
CA VAL A 45 -0.62 -3.38 54.75
C VAL A 45 0.32 -4.59 54.74
N ALA A 46 0.05 -5.50 55.67
CA ALA A 46 0.83 -6.68 56.04
C ALA A 46 0.88 -7.80 54.96
N PRO A 47 1.82 -8.76 55.06
CA PRO A 47 2.12 -9.71 54.01
C PRO A 47 1.32 -11.02 54.13
N SER A 48 0.90 -11.59 53.00
CA SER A 48 0.34 -12.95 52.94
C SER A 48 1.00 -13.79 51.86
N GLN A 49 1.84 -14.70 52.35
CA GLN A 49 2.09 -16.10 51.95
C GLN A 49 2.45 -16.46 50.49
N ALA A 50 3.58 -17.18 50.44
CA ALA A 50 4.22 -17.79 49.29
C ALA A 50 3.41 -18.94 48.66
N ALA A 51 3.46 -19.02 47.34
CA ALA A 51 3.25 -20.26 46.57
C ALA A 51 4.35 -20.36 45.51
N GLY A 52 5.00 -21.52 45.45
CA GLY A 52 6.26 -21.76 44.76
C GLY A 52 6.20 -21.82 43.22
N PRO A 53 7.35 -22.03 42.56
CA PRO A 53 7.49 -21.93 41.12
C PRO A 53 6.97 -23.19 40.42
N ARG A 54 5.90 -23.04 39.62
CA ARG A 54 5.49 -24.06 38.64
C ARG A 54 6.35 -23.91 37.38
N GLN A 55 7.23 -24.88 37.17
CA GLN A 55 7.87 -25.14 35.88
C GLN A 55 6.80 -25.62 34.90
N TYR A 56 6.55 -24.85 33.84
CA TYR A 56 5.78 -25.30 32.67
C TYR A 56 6.76 -25.55 31.53
N ALA A 57 6.99 -26.83 31.24
CA ALA A 57 7.54 -27.27 29.95
C ALA A 57 6.42 -27.24 28.90
N PRO A 58 6.66 -26.78 27.67
CA PRO A 58 5.66 -26.85 26.61
C PRO A 58 5.61 -28.27 26.01
N PRO A 59 4.42 -28.82 25.71
CA PRO A 59 4.32 -30.04 24.94
C PRO A 59 4.61 -29.76 23.47
N LEU A 60 5.59 -30.48 22.94
CA LEU A 60 5.80 -30.67 21.51
C LEU A 60 4.78 -31.69 20.99
N THR A 61 4.53 -31.61 19.68
CA THR A 61 3.81 -32.55 18.80
C THR A 61 2.28 -32.46 18.75
N GLU A 62 1.78 -31.73 17.76
CA GLU A 62 0.66 -32.20 16.95
C GLU A 62 1.00 -32.07 15.46
N SER A 63 1.10 -33.23 14.83
CA SER A 63 1.24 -33.46 13.40
C SER A 63 -0.14 -33.29 12.77
N CYS A 64 -0.34 -32.21 11.99
CA CYS A 64 -1.51 -32.06 11.14
C CYS A 64 -1.18 -32.54 9.73
N VAL A 65 -1.73 -33.71 9.38
CA VAL A 65 -1.81 -34.26 8.03
C VAL A 65 -2.69 -33.32 7.20
N ALA A 66 -2.08 -32.41 6.44
CA ALA A 66 -2.77 -31.58 5.47
C ALA A 66 -2.99 -32.36 4.17
N SER A 67 -4.25 -32.73 3.95
CA SER A 67 -4.92 -32.99 2.67
C SER A 67 -4.13 -32.65 1.39
N GLU A 68 -3.74 -33.69 0.65
CA GLU A 68 -3.09 -33.62 -0.69
C GLU A 68 -3.98 -33.07 -1.82
N ASN A 69 -5.18 -32.56 -1.54
CA ASN A 69 -6.16 -32.22 -2.58
C ASN A 69 -6.22 -30.74 -3.00
N LEU A 70 -5.35 -29.85 -2.49
CA LEU A 70 -5.24 -28.46 -2.96
C LEU A 70 -4.21 -28.24 -4.09
N SER A 71 -3.46 -29.27 -4.49
CA SER A 71 -2.33 -29.17 -5.44
C SER A 71 -2.71 -28.97 -6.92
N LYS A 72 -3.98 -28.72 -7.26
CA LYS A 72 -4.44 -28.65 -8.67
C LYS A 72 -5.15 -27.36 -9.07
N GLN A 73 -5.25 -26.36 -8.19
CA GLN A 73 -5.73 -25.04 -8.61
C GLN A 73 -4.56 -24.19 -9.10
N PRO A 74 -4.59 -23.64 -10.33
CA PRO A 74 -3.59 -22.68 -10.76
C PRO A 74 -3.59 -21.50 -9.77
N THR A 75 -2.41 -21.14 -9.27
CA THR A 75 -2.23 -19.99 -8.39
C THR A 75 -2.84 -18.76 -9.06
N MET A 76 -3.66 -17.98 -8.33
CA MET A 76 -4.37 -16.81 -8.88
C MET A 76 -3.45 -15.79 -9.58
N VAL A 77 -2.16 -15.77 -9.26
CA VAL A 77 -1.12 -15.00 -9.96
C VAL A 77 -1.00 -15.40 -11.44
N ALA A 78 -1.14 -16.67 -11.79
CA ALA A 78 -1.15 -17.11 -13.19
C ALA A 78 -2.43 -16.66 -13.93
N ALA A 79 -3.59 -16.65 -13.25
CA ALA A 79 -4.87 -16.27 -13.86
C ALA A 79 -4.99 -14.75 -14.09
N ALA A 80 -4.42 -13.93 -13.20
CA ALA A 80 -4.52 -12.48 -13.28
C ALA A 80 -3.47 -11.83 -14.20
N HIS A 81 -2.44 -12.58 -14.59
CA HIS A 81 -1.53 -12.22 -15.67
C HIS A 81 -1.99 -12.74 -17.05
N ALA A 82 -2.93 -13.69 -17.11
CA ALA A 82 -3.37 -14.32 -18.35
C ALA A 82 -4.33 -13.48 -19.20
N THR A 83 -4.92 -12.39 -18.68
CA THR A 83 -5.90 -11.60 -19.44
C THR A 83 -5.27 -10.72 -20.52
N VAL A 84 -3.96 -10.49 -20.45
CA VAL A 84 -3.18 -9.93 -21.57
C VAL A 84 -2.15 -10.97 -21.92
N VAL A 85 -2.26 -11.58 -23.12
CA VAL A 85 -1.34 -12.59 -23.65
C VAL A 85 0.05 -11.95 -23.89
N THR A 86 0.73 -11.60 -22.81
CA THR A 86 2.11 -11.12 -22.84
C THR A 86 2.95 -12.32 -22.50
N ARG A 87 3.63 -12.86 -23.51
CA ARG A 87 4.56 -13.97 -23.30
C ARG A 87 5.68 -13.50 -22.37
N ALA A 88 5.95 -14.27 -21.33
CA ALA A 88 7.09 -14.01 -20.46
C ALA A 88 8.40 -14.10 -21.27
N LEU A 89 9.28 -13.13 -21.05
CA LEU A 89 10.61 -13.04 -21.62
C LEU A 89 11.58 -13.91 -20.80
N PRO A 90 12.58 -14.55 -21.43
CA PRO A 90 13.64 -15.21 -20.69
C PRO A 90 14.46 -14.17 -19.92
N TYR A 91 14.84 -14.48 -18.68
CA TYR A 91 15.70 -13.63 -17.88
C TYR A 91 17.18 -13.95 -18.14
N GLY A 92 17.89 -13.02 -18.78
CA GLY A 92 19.34 -13.10 -19.03
C GLY A 92 20.19 -12.26 -18.08
N GLY A 93 19.66 -11.93 -16.89
CA GLY A 93 20.36 -11.15 -15.88
C GLY A 93 19.99 -9.65 -15.83
N PRO A 94 20.50 -8.91 -14.82
CA PRO A 94 20.12 -7.52 -14.57
C PRO A 94 20.35 -6.58 -15.75
N VAL A 95 21.47 -6.74 -16.47
CA VAL A 95 21.83 -5.87 -17.61
C VAL A 95 20.83 -5.99 -18.74
N GLN A 96 20.44 -7.21 -19.10
CA GLN A 96 19.45 -7.43 -20.17
C GLN A 96 18.08 -6.88 -19.77
N LEU A 97 17.63 -7.17 -18.54
CA LEU A 97 16.37 -6.65 -18.02
C LEU A 97 16.33 -5.13 -18.09
N LEU A 98 17.39 -4.47 -17.61
CA LEU A 98 17.48 -3.00 -17.63
C LEU A 98 17.47 -2.45 -19.05
N SER A 99 18.16 -3.09 -19.99
CA SER A 99 18.13 -2.67 -21.40
C SER A 99 16.70 -2.70 -21.97
N LEU A 100 15.97 -3.80 -21.75
CA LEU A 100 14.60 -3.95 -22.21
C LEU A 100 13.64 -2.97 -21.52
N ALA A 101 13.83 -2.76 -20.21
CA ALA A 101 13.07 -1.82 -19.44
C ALA A 101 13.26 -0.36 -19.91
N ILE A 102 14.50 0.04 -20.22
CA ILE A 102 14.83 1.37 -20.76
C ILE A 102 14.25 1.52 -22.17
N GLU A 103 14.35 0.51 -23.03
CA GLU A 103 13.74 0.54 -24.35
C GLU A 103 12.21 0.72 -24.25
N GLN A 104 11.57 -0.05 -23.36
CA GLN A 104 10.14 0.04 -23.10
C GLN A 104 9.77 1.42 -22.54
N HIS A 105 10.56 1.97 -21.61
CA HIS A 105 10.37 3.31 -21.08
C HIS A 105 10.45 4.35 -22.20
N ASN A 106 11.47 4.29 -23.06
CA ASN A 106 11.60 5.20 -24.19
C ASN A 106 10.43 5.07 -25.17
N ALA A 107 9.93 3.85 -25.41
CA ALA A 107 8.74 3.61 -26.24
C ALA A 107 7.48 4.21 -25.62
N LEU A 108 7.31 4.12 -24.31
CA LEU A 108 6.21 4.74 -23.58
C LEU A 108 6.29 6.27 -23.62
N THR A 109 7.46 6.85 -23.31
CA THR A 109 7.69 8.30 -23.33
C THR A 109 7.50 8.89 -24.72
N SER A 110 7.91 8.17 -25.77
CA SER A 110 7.67 8.55 -27.18
C SER A 110 6.27 8.20 -27.69
N ARG A 111 5.37 7.72 -26.81
CA ARG A 111 3.98 7.32 -27.13
C ARG A 111 3.87 6.30 -28.26
N ARG A 112 4.89 5.46 -28.44
CA ARG A 112 4.89 4.34 -29.40
C ARG A 112 4.17 3.12 -28.86
N THR A 113 3.90 3.09 -27.56
CA THR A 113 3.19 1.99 -26.88
C THR A 113 2.51 2.51 -25.61
N GLU A 114 1.50 1.78 -25.14
CA GLU A 114 0.86 1.97 -23.84
C GLU A 114 1.18 0.81 -22.87
N LYS A 115 1.97 -0.18 -23.32
CA LYS A 115 2.30 -1.37 -22.53
C LYS A 115 3.32 -1.00 -21.45
N GLN A 116 2.90 -0.99 -20.19
CA GLN A 116 3.77 -0.68 -19.06
C GLN A 116 4.40 -1.93 -18.43
N ILE A 117 3.98 -3.13 -18.80
CA ILE A 117 4.38 -4.35 -18.11
C ILE A 117 5.32 -5.20 -18.95
N LEU A 118 6.45 -5.58 -18.36
CA LEU A 118 7.33 -6.64 -18.84
C LEU A 118 7.26 -7.82 -17.87
N LEU A 119 7.20 -9.03 -18.42
CA LEU A 119 7.16 -10.28 -17.66
C LEU A 119 8.45 -11.05 -17.92
N PHE A 120 9.12 -11.53 -16.87
CA PHE A 120 10.33 -12.33 -16.96
C PHE A 120 10.13 -13.66 -16.23
N GLN A 121 10.46 -14.77 -16.89
CA GLN A 121 10.34 -16.11 -16.32
C GLN A 121 11.26 -17.12 -17.03
N PRO A 122 11.90 -18.04 -16.29
CA PRO A 122 12.01 -18.07 -14.83
C PRO A 122 13.00 -17.02 -14.29
N VAL A 123 12.75 -16.52 -13.08
CA VAL A 123 13.70 -15.73 -12.28
C VAL A 123 13.80 -16.36 -10.89
N SER A 124 14.95 -16.95 -10.58
CA SER A 124 15.15 -17.57 -9.26
C SER A 124 15.20 -16.51 -8.15
N LEU A 125 14.90 -16.91 -6.92
CA LEU A 125 14.96 -15.99 -5.77
C LEU A 125 16.36 -15.37 -5.61
N LYS A 126 17.42 -16.15 -5.86
CA LYS A 126 18.81 -15.67 -5.80
C LYS A 126 19.06 -14.56 -6.81
N GLU A 127 18.57 -14.72 -8.04
CA GLU A 127 18.69 -13.71 -9.09
C GLU A 127 17.87 -12.46 -8.78
N PHE A 128 16.66 -12.64 -8.24
CA PHE A 128 15.82 -11.51 -7.80
C PHE A 128 16.52 -10.65 -6.74
N ILE A 129 17.16 -11.26 -5.74
CA ILE A 129 17.92 -10.54 -4.72
C ILE A 129 19.07 -9.73 -5.35
N VAL A 130 19.83 -10.35 -6.26
CA VAL A 130 20.92 -9.67 -6.99
C VAL A 130 20.37 -8.49 -7.82
N LEU A 131 19.21 -8.67 -8.45
CA LEU A 131 18.55 -7.63 -9.22
C LEU A 131 18.22 -6.40 -8.37
N LEU A 132 17.73 -6.58 -7.13
CA LEU A 132 17.38 -5.48 -6.23
C LEU A 132 18.55 -4.51 -6.01
N ASP A 133 19.78 -4.99 -5.98
CA ASP A 133 20.97 -4.14 -5.85
C ASP A 133 21.26 -3.32 -7.11
N HIS A 134 21.00 -3.88 -8.30
CA HIS A 134 21.27 -3.24 -9.58
C HIS A 134 20.25 -2.17 -9.94
N ILE A 135 18.99 -2.34 -9.53
CA ILE A 135 17.89 -1.45 -9.92
C ILE A 135 17.71 -0.25 -8.99
N LYS A 136 18.50 -0.11 -7.93
CA LYS A 136 18.32 0.96 -6.91
C LYS A 136 18.26 2.36 -7.53
N HIS A 137 19.01 2.59 -8.61
CA HIS A 137 19.03 3.87 -9.33
C HIS A 137 17.85 4.07 -10.29
N TYR A 138 17.05 3.03 -10.53
CA TYR A 138 15.96 3.01 -11.50
C TYR A 138 14.56 2.94 -10.87
N HIS A 139 14.44 3.06 -9.55
CA HIS A 139 13.15 3.03 -8.82
C HIS A 139 12.12 4.08 -9.28
N ARG A 140 12.57 5.13 -9.98
CA ARG A 140 11.71 6.16 -10.57
C ARG A 140 11.02 5.72 -11.85
N ILE A 141 11.62 4.77 -12.57
CA ILE A 141 11.10 4.29 -13.85
C ILE A 141 10.68 2.82 -13.79
N LEU A 142 11.02 2.08 -12.72
CA LEU A 142 10.68 0.67 -12.54
C LEU A 142 10.09 0.40 -11.16
N LYS A 143 9.03 -0.42 -11.14
CA LYS A 143 8.50 -1.09 -9.95
C LYS A 143 8.53 -2.59 -10.16
N LEU A 144 8.82 -3.33 -9.10
CA LEU A 144 8.94 -4.78 -9.14
C LEU A 144 7.84 -5.47 -8.37
N ASP A 145 7.38 -6.58 -8.94
CA ASP A 145 6.50 -7.53 -8.28
C ASP A 145 6.99 -8.95 -8.61
N TYR A 146 7.34 -9.71 -7.58
CA TYR A 146 7.95 -11.02 -7.72
C TYR A 146 7.09 -12.09 -7.05
N ASN A 147 6.79 -13.17 -7.78
CA ASN A 147 6.19 -14.38 -7.24
C ASN A 147 7.24 -15.49 -7.18
N CYS A 148 7.57 -15.92 -5.96
CA CYS A 148 8.62 -16.90 -5.72
C CYS A 148 8.20 -18.34 -6.08
N LEU A 149 6.89 -18.64 -6.05
CA LEU A 149 6.38 -19.99 -6.35
C LEU A 149 6.39 -20.28 -7.85
N SER A 150 6.08 -19.27 -8.67
CA SER A 150 6.09 -19.38 -10.13
C SER A 150 7.39 -18.88 -10.76
N GLU A 151 8.32 -18.35 -9.97
CA GLU A 151 9.53 -17.67 -10.44
C GLU A 151 9.23 -16.59 -11.49
N LEU A 152 8.11 -15.88 -11.33
CA LEU A 152 7.66 -14.85 -12.26
C LEU A 152 8.04 -13.48 -11.69
N LEU A 153 8.81 -12.72 -12.46
CA LEU A 153 9.08 -11.32 -12.19
C LEU A 153 8.27 -10.44 -13.13
N VAL A 154 7.51 -9.53 -12.52
CA VAL A 154 6.74 -8.49 -13.21
C VAL A 154 7.48 -7.19 -13.00
N VAL A 155 7.89 -6.56 -14.10
CA VAL A 155 8.51 -5.24 -14.11
C VAL A 155 7.48 -4.26 -14.67
N LYS A 156 7.01 -3.34 -13.84
CA LYS A 156 6.18 -2.22 -14.27
C LYS A 156 7.08 -1.05 -14.61
N VAL A 157 7.03 -0.62 -15.86
CA VAL A 157 7.81 0.47 -16.45
C VAL A 157 6.96 1.72 -16.45
N MET A 158 7.43 2.73 -15.73
CA MET A 158 6.72 3.99 -15.55
C MET A 158 7.07 4.96 -16.69
N PRO A 159 6.09 5.48 -17.44
CA PRO A 159 6.32 6.30 -18.63
C PRO A 159 6.80 7.71 -18.29
N GLY A 160 6.50 8.22 -17.09
CA GLY A 160 6.70 9.62 -16.79
C GLY A 160 6.33 10.02 -15.37
N TRP A 161 6.31 11.33 -15.17
CA TRP A 161 6.06 11.97 -13.88
C TRP A 161 4.58 12.02 -13.55
N ASP A 162 3.69 11.76 -14.51
CA ASP A 162 2.24 11.72 -14.36
C ASP A 162 1.79 10.74 -13.27
N HIS A 163 2.44 9.58 -13.20
CA HIS A 163 2.17 8.60 -12.16
C HIS A 163 2.54 9.12 -10.77
N GLU A 164 3.78 9.56 -10.60
CA GLU A 164 4.28 10.12 -9.34
C GLU A 164 3.52 11.37 -8.91
N TYR A 165 3.12 12.20 -9.87
CA TYR A 165 2.32 13.38 -9.64
C TYR A 165 0.89 13.02 -9.21
N THR A 166 0.28 12.01 -9.82
CA THR A 166 -1.01 11.45 -9.38
C THR A 166 -0.92 10.95 -7.93
N ILE A 167 0.10 10.14 -7.61
CA ILE A 167 0.35 9.68 -6.23
C ILE A 167 0.48 10.88 -5.28
N ALA A 168 1.27 11.89 -5.65
CA ALA A 168 1.50 13.07 -4.83
C ALA A 168 0.21 13.87 -4.56
N LEU A 169 -0.65 14.04 -5.57
CA LEU A 169 -1.92 14.76 -5.43
C LEU A 169 -2.89 14.02 -4.49
N PHE A 170 -3.07 12.71 -4.66
CA PHE A 170 -3.93 11.91 -3.78
C PHE A 170 -3.39 11.87 -2.35
N ARG A 171 -2.09 11.64 -2.18
CA ARG A 171 -1.45 11.68 -0.86
C ARG A 171 -1.62 13.03 -0.19
N LYS A 172 -1.42 14.14 -0.92
CA LYS A 172 -1.62 15.49 -0.41
C LYS A 172 -3.07 15.74 0.02
N ALA A 173 -4.05 15.25 -0.76
CA ALA A 173 -5.46 15.42 -0.43
C ALA A 173 -5.85 14.69 0.87
N ILE A 174 -5.34 13.48 1.07
CA ILE A 174 -5.57 12.68 2.29
C ILE A 174 -4.84 13.31 3.49
N ASN A 175 -3.53 13.57 3.37
CA ASN A 175 -2.73 14.09 4.47
C ASN A 175 -3.21 15.48 4.92
N LYS A 176 -3.70 16.33 4.00
CA LYS A 176 -4.29 17.63 4.38
C LYS A 176 -5.49 17.47 5.33
N GLN A 177 -6.31 16.44 5.13
CA GLN A 177 -7.45 16.18 6.02
C GLN A 177 -6.99 15.62 7.37
N LEU A 178 -6.02 14.71 7.37
CA LEU A 178 -5.41 14.18 8.59
C LEU A 178 -4.77 15.30 9.44
N ALA A 179 -4.03 16.21 8.79
CA ALA A 179 -3.45 17.38 9.45
C ALA A 179 -4.50 18.32 10.03
N ALA A 180 -5.61 18.54 9.32
CA ALA A 180 -6.74 19.33 9.82
C ALA A 180 -7.44 18.70 11.04
N MET A 181 -7.21 17.40 11.29
CA MET A 181 -7.68 16.67 12.47
C MET A 181 -6.60 16.55 13.56
N TYR A 182 -5.42 17.18 13.38
CA TYR A 182 -4.27 17.12 14.29
C TYR A 182 -3.69 15.70 14.47
N LEU A 183 -3.66 14.91 13.40
CA LEU A 183 -3.23 13.50 13.43
C LEU A 183 -1.86 13.25 12.79
N ASP A 184 -1.08 14.28 12.49
CA ASP A 184 0.19 14.15 11.76
C ASP A 184 1.23 13.26 12.46
N ASP A 185 1.15 13.12 13.79
CA ASP A 185 2.05 12.27 14.59
C ASP A 185 1.54 10.82 14.75
N GLU A 186 0.37 10.49 14.21
CA GLU A 186 -0.27 9.18 14.37
C GLU A 186 -0.07 8.23 13.19
N TYR A 187 0.54 8.71 12.11
CA TYR A 187 0.86 7.90 10.95
C TYR A 187 2.21 8.27 10.34
N LEU A 188 2.78 7.34 9.59
CA LEU A 188 3.88 7.57 8.67
C LEU A 188 3.36 7.30 7.25
N THR A 189 3.86 8.07 6.28
CA THR A 189 3.65 7.77 4.86
C THR A 189 4.97 7.31 4.24
N LEU A 190 4.96 6.13 3.61
CA LEU A 190 6.11 5.64 2.86
C LEU A 190 5.78 5.59 1.36
N ALA A 191 6.77 5.94 0.54
CA ALA A 191 6.72 5.76 -0.91
C ALA A 191 7.38 4.43 -1.26
N SER A 192 6.59 3.49 -1.77
CA SER A 192 7.06 2.18 -2.27
C SER A 192 7.99 1.36 -1.38
N PRO A 193 7.61 1.06 -0.12
CA PRO A 193 8.32 0.04 0.63
C PRO A 193 8.14 -1.36 -0.01
N LEU A 194 9.22 -2.10 -0.21
CA LEU A 194 9.13 -3.52 -0.62
C LEU A 194 8.55 -4.34 0.54
N MET A 195 7.39 -4.96 0.30
CA MET A 195 6.65 -5.73 1.29
C MET A 195 6.66 -7.21 0.94
N ALA A 196 7.00 -8.06 1.92
CA ALA A 196 6.97 -9.52 1.78
C ALA A 196 5.54 -10.04 1.94
N LEU A 197 4.94 -10.51 0.84
CA LEU A 197 3.63 -11.15 0.81
C LEU A 197 3.76 -12.66 1.02
N HIS A 198 2.65 -13.34 1.30
CA HIS A 198 2.65 -14.80 1.48
C HIS A 198 3.30 -15.57 0.31
N ASP A 199 3.09 -15.11 -0.93
CA ASP A 199 3.55 -15.76 -2.16
C ASP A 199 4.69 -15.00 -2.88
N GLY A 200 5.27 -13.97 -2.25
CA GLY A 200 6.31 -13.18 -2.91
C GLY A 200 6.60 -11.83 -2.28
N SER A 201 6.90 -10.83 -3.09
CA SER A 201 7.12 -9.45 -2.63
C SER A 201 6.60 -8.45 -3.63
N LYS A 202 6.10 -7.31 -3.12
CA LYS A 202 5.51 -6.25 -3.93
C LYS A 202 5.76 -4.89 -3.28
N GLU A 203 5.90 -3.85 -4.10
CA GLU A 203 5.96 -2.46 -3.67
C GLU A 203 4.61 -1.78 -3.94
N PRO A 204 3.96 -1.13 -2.95
CA PRO A 204 2.82 -0.28 -3.24
C PRO A 204 3.31 1.05 -3.84
N ASP A 205 2.45 1.84 -4.45
CA ASP A 205 2.85 3.17 -4.91
C ASP A 205 3.04 4.15 -3.73
N THR A 206 2.13 4.11 -2.77
CA THR A 206 2.29 4.76 -1.46
C THR A 206 1.45 4.05 -0.40
N CYS A 207 1.81 4.20 0.87
CA CYS A 207 1.03 3.61 1.96
C CYS A 207 1.04 4.45 3.24
N TRP A 208 0.04 4.23 4.10
CA TRP A 208 -0.04 4.77 5.46
C TRP A 208 0.23 3.66 6.48
N ILE A 209 1.08 3.99 7.44
CA ILE A 209 1.51 3.10 8.52
C ILE A 209 1.15 3.80 9.83
N PRO A 210 0.26 3.22 10.66
CA PRO A 210 0.01 3.71 12.00
C PRO A 210 1.30 3.77 12.83
N THR A 211 1.50 4.82 13.62
CA THR A 211 2.65 4.88 14.54
C THR A 211 2.49 3.95 15.74
N SER A 212 1.24 3.57 16.03
CA SER A 212 0.86 2.52 16.99
C SER A 212 1.36 1.14 16.56
N SER A 213 1.57 0.26 17.54
CA SER A 213 2.07 -1.09 17.28
C SER A 213 0.92 -2.02 16.85
N PRO A 214 1.12 -2.89 15.84
CA PRO A 214 2.33 -3.06 15.04
C PRO A 214 2.48 -2.00 13.95
N ARG A 215 3.70 -1.46 13.79
CA ARG A 215 4.04 -0.49 12.72
C ARG A 215 4.11 -1.18 11.36
N ARG A 216 2.95 -1.38 10.74
CA ARG A 216 2.79 -2.01 9.43
C ARG A 216 1.81 -1.20 8.57
N PRO A 217 1.94 -1.22 7.24
CA PRO A 217 0.96 -0.58 6.37
C PRO A 217 -0.44 -1.12 6.62
N THR A 218 -1.44 -0.25 6.69
CA THR A 218 -2.86 -0.62 6.82
C THR A 218 -3.71 -0.08 5.68
N CYS A 219 -3.23 0.96 4.99
CA CYS A 219 -3.83 1.48 3.77
C CYS A 219 -2.74 1.63 2.70
N VAL A 220 -3.00 1.11 1.51
CA VAL A 220 -2.10 1.23 0.34
C VAL A 220 -2.83 1.89 -0.82
N VAL A 221 -2.08 2.59 -1.66
CA VAL A 221 -2.56 3.15 -2.94
C VAL A 221 -1.81 2.47 -4.07
N GLU A 222 -2.55 2.18 -5.14
CA GLU A 222 -2.05 1.72 -6.44
C GLU A 222 -2.60 2.65 -7.52
N VAL A 223 -1.72 3.18 -8.36
CA VAL A 223 -2.04 4.10 -9.44
C VAL A 223 -1.69 3.45 -10.77
N GLY A 224 -2.64 3.53 -11.70
CA GLY A 224 -2.45 3.12 -13.09
C GLY A 224 -2.70 4.29 -14.01
N THR A 225 -1.66 4.88 -14.62
CA THR A 225 -1.83 5.95 -15.62
C THR A 225 -2.06 5.43 -17.04
N SER A 226 -1.84 4.13 -17.26
CA SER A 226 -2.22 3.42 -18.48
C SER A 226 -2.66 1.97 -18.19
N GLU A 227 -2.87 1.63 -16.92
CA GLU A 227 -3.36 0.31 -16.53
C GLU A 227 -4.89 0.29 -16.50
N SER A 228 -5.48 -0.88 -16.76
CA SER A 228 -6.92 -1.05 -16.71
C SER A 228 -7.41 -1.19 -15.26
N GLN A 229 -8.67 -0.82 -15.01
CA GLN A 229 -9.32 -1.04 -13.72
C GLN A 229 -9.30 -2.53 -13.30
N ALA A 230 -9.42 -3.46 -14.26
CA ALA A 230 -9.35 -4.89 -13.98
C ALA A 230 -7.97 -5.32 -13.47
N ARG A 231 -6.90 -4.69 -13.95
CA ARG A 231 -5.55 -4.92 -13.43
C ARG A 231 -5.41 -4.36 -12.03
N LEU A 232 -5.82 -3.11 -11.80
CA LEU A 232 -5.78 -2.52 -10.46
C LEU A 232 -6.65 -3.29 -9.44
N ALA A 233 -7.77 -3.87 -9.87
CA ALA A 233 -8.58 -4.77 -9.04
C ALA A 233 -7.82 -6.04 -8.64
N THR A 234 -6.95 -6.56 -9.52
CA THR A 234 -6.04 -7.67 -9.19
C THR A 234 -5.03 -7.25 -8.14
N ASP A 235 -4.39 -6.09 -8.32
CA ASP A 235 -3.43 -5.58 -7.35
C ASP A 235 -4.09 -5.36 -5.98
N ALA A 236 -5.30 -4.79 -5.97
CA ALA A 236 -6.08 -4.62 -4.74
C ALA A 236 -6.42 -5.96 -4.05
N ARG A 237 -6.85 -6.98 -4.80
CA ARG A 237 -7.06 -8.31 -4.24
C ARG A 237 -5.79 -8.89 -3.65
N ARG A 238 -4.67 -8.79 -4.38
CA ARG A 238 -3.39 -9.32 -3.90
C ARG A 238 -2.94 -8.67 -2.59
N TRP A 239 -3.12 -7.35 -2.44
CA TRP A 239 -2.84 -6.69 -1.17
C TRP A 239 -3.72 -7.16 -0.02
N LEU A 240 -5.02 -7.34 -0.26
CA LEU A 240 -5.98 -7.70 0.79
C LEU A 240 -5.96 -9.20 1.13
N GLU A 241 -5.70 -10.07 0.17
CA GLU A 241 -5.72 -11.53 0.33
C GLU A 241 -4.36 -12.09 0.77
N SER A 242 -3.26 -11.52 0.30
CA SER A 242 -1.91 -12.06 0.53
C SER A 242 -1.12 -11.32 1.62
N SER A 243 -1.68 -10.30 2.26
CA SER A 243 -0.94 -9.53 3.25
C SER A 243 -1.01 -10.13 4.66
N ASN A 244 0.15 -10.59 5.13
CA ASN A 244 0.39 -10.82 6.57
C ASN A 244 0.46 -9.50 7.37
N PHE A 245 0.40 -8.37 6.67
CA PHE A 245 0.51 -7.03 7.26
C PHE A 245 -0.80 -6.48 7.78
N GLY A 246 -1.93 -7.13 7.50
CA GLY A 246 -3.24 -6.64 7.91
C GLY A 246 -3.64 -5.38 7.14
N ILE A 247 -3.39 -5.35 5.82
CA ILE A 247 -3.92 -4.29 4.96
C ILE A 247 -5.45 -4.31 5.09
N GLN A 248 -6.03 -3.19 5.46
CA GLN A 248 -7.48 -3.04 5.65
C GLN A 248 -8.14 -2.36 4.44
N THR A 249 -7.40 -1.49 3.76
CA THR A 249 -7.89 -0.69 2.65
C THR A 249 -6.88 -0.61 1.52
N VAL A 250 -7.35 -0.79 0.30
CA VAL A 250 -6.59 -0.46 -0.91
C VAL A 250 -7.34 0.61 -1.69
N ILE A 251 -6.64 1.66 -2.08
CA ILE A 251 -7.15 2.71 -2.94
C ILE A 251 -6.55 2.50 -4.33
N THR A 252 -7.38 2.30 -5.34
CA THR A 252 -6.92 2.21 -6.73
C THR A 252 -7.29 3.47 -7.48
N VAL A 253 -6.34 4.04 -8.23
CA VAL A 253 -6.55 5.20 -9.08
C VAL A 253 -6.23 4.83 -10.52
N CYS A 254 -7.28 4.65 -11.33
CA CYS A 254 -7.16 4.43 -12.77
C CYS A 254 -7.28 5.77 -13.49
N PHE A 255 -6.18 6.29 -13.99
CA PHE A 255 -6.15 7.53 -14.76
C PHE A 255 -5.76 7.21 -16.20
N LYS A 256 -6.62 7.46 -17.19
CA LYS A 256 -6.30 7.23 -18.59
C LYS A 256 -5.51 8.41 -19.15
N TYR A 257 -4.26 8.56 -18.72
CA TYR A 257 -3.45 9.77 -18.94
C TYR A 257 -3.38 10.20 -20.41
N LEU A 258 -3.10 9.27 -21.32
CA LEU A 258 -2.97 9.57 -22.75
C LEU A 258 -4.29 10.00 -23.41
N GLN A 259 -5.41 9.54 -22.86
CA GLN A 259 -6.76 9.71 -23.40
C GLN A 259 -7.61 10.62 -22.50
N ALA A 260 -7.01 11.35 -21.55
CA ALA A 260 -7.74 12.08 -20.51
C ALA A 260 -8.72 13.15 -21.03
N GLU A 261 -8.44 13.67 -22.23
CA GLU A 261 -9.28 14.66 -22.91
C GLU A 261 -10.43 14.05 -23.73
N THR A 262 -10.23 12.84 -24.25
CA THR A 262 -11.12 12.20 -25.22
C THR A 262 -11.93 11.05 -24.62
N ASP A 263 -11.44 10.41 -23.57
CA ASP A 263 -12.11 9.29 -22.92
C ASP A 263 -13.35 9.77 -22.17
N GLU A 264 -14.41 8.95 -22.21
CA GLU A 264 -15.66 9.23 -21.53
C GLU A 264 -15.52 9.14 -20.01
N SER A 265 -14.60 8.33 -19.49
CA SER A 265 -14.34 8.12 -18.06
C SER A 265 -12.83 8.16 -17.78
N PRO A 266 -12.21 9.35 -17.85
CA PRO A 266 -10.76 9.47 -17.83
C PRO A 266 -10.13 9.19 -16.46
N LEU A 267 -10.88 9.28 -15.35
CA LEU A 267 -10.39 9.01 -14.01
C LEU A 267 -11.40 8.19 -13.20
N THR A 268 -10.95 7.08 -12.64
CA THR A 268 -11.71 6.27 -11.68
C THR A 268 -10.89 6.10 -10.40
N VAL A 269 -11.51 6.40 -9.26
CA VAL A 269 -10.96 6.14 -7.93
C VAL A 269 -11.82 5.07 -7.29
N SER A 270 -11.21 4.06 -6.69
CA SER A 270 -11.96 3.00 -6.01
C SER A 270 -11.33 2.61 -4.68
N ILE A 271 -12.19 2.24 -3.74
CA ILE A 271 -11.81 1.73 -2.43
C ILE A 271 -12.15 0.25 -2.39
N TRP A 272 -11.18 -0.54 -1.96
CA TRP A 272 -11.31 -1.98 -1.76
C TRP A 272 -11.06 -2.31 -0.30
N SER A 273 -11.86 -3.20 0.24
CA SER A 273 -11.68 -3.73 1.60
C SER A 273 -12.19 -5.16 1.72
N LEU A 274 -11.81 -5.83 2.81
CA LEU A 274 -12.35 -7.13 3.17
C LEU A 274 -13.69 -6.96 3.87
N LEU A 275 -14.76 -7.45 3.26
CA LEU A 275 -16.08 -7.49 3.87
C LEU A 275 -16.36 -8.86 4.47
N HIS A 276 -16.96 -8.85 5.66
CA HIS A 276 -17.57 -10.05 6.24
C HIS A 276 -18.86 -10.34 5.50
N GLN A 277 -18.88 -11.41 4.72
CA GLN A 277 -20.12 -11.85 4.10
C GLN A 277 -20.92 -12.65 5.13
N GLN A 278 -21.88 -11.98 5.79
CA GLN A 278 -22.85 -12.64 6.64
C GLN A 278 -23.82 -13.45 5.76
N TYR A 279 -23.44 -14.69 5.45
CA TYR A 279 -24.43 -15.67 5.02
C TYR A 279 -25.13 -16.23 6.26
N ASN A 280 -26.44 -16.44 6.16
CA ASN A 280 -27.22 -17.29 7.07
C ASN A 280 -26.83 -18.77 6.93
N MET A 281 -25.52 -19.08 6.94
CA MET A 281 -25.00 -20.44 6.96
C MET A 281 -24.50 -20.75 8.36
N THR A 282 -25.31 -21.51 9.09
CA THR A 282 -25.15 -21.86 10.51
C THR A 282 -23.92 -22.72 10.85
N THR A 283 -23.06 -23.08 9.89
CA THR A 283 -21.99 -24.08 10.15
C THR A 283 -20.65 -23.87 9.44
N ARG A 284 -20.40 -22.74 8.76
CA ARG A 284 -19.06 -22.47 8.16
C ARG A 284 -18.55 -21.08 8.46
N ASN A 285 -17.31 -21.04 8.93
CA ASN A 285 -16.51 -19.86 9.26
C ASN A 285 -16.73 -18.73 8.23
N PRO A 286 -17.06 -17.49 8.65
CA PRO A 286 -17.29 -16.39 7.70
C PRO A 286 -16.02 -16.11 6.90
N TYR A 287 -16.07 -16.38 5.60
CA TYR A 287 -14.98 -16.06 4.69
C TYR A 287 -14.99 -14.56 4.39
N LEU A 288 -13.92 -13.86 4.73
CA LEU A 288 -13.67 -12.50 4.27
C LEU A 288 -13.52 -12.52 2.74
N ARG A 289 -14.22 -11.60 2.06
CA ARG A 289 -14.07 -11.41 0.61
C ARG A 289 -13.63 -10.00 0.30
N VAL A 290 -12.67 -9.88 -0.62
CA VAL A 290 -12.30 -8.59 -1.19
C VAL A 290 -13.47 -8.06 -2.02
N LYS A 291 -13.90 -6.85 -1.70
CA LYS A 291 -14.93 -6.12 -2.43
C LYS A 291 -14.48 -4.70 -2.69
N GLN A 292 -14.86 -4.20 -3.86
CA GLN A 292 -14.87 -2.78 -4.14
C GLN A 292 -16.02 -2.18 -3.32
N THR A 293 -15.70 -1.39 -2.30
CA THR A 293 -16.69 -0.83 -1.38
C THR A 293 -17.11 0.57 -1.74
N ALA A 294 -16.33 1.28 -2.54
CA ALA A 294 -16.75 2.55 -3.10
C ALA A 294 -16.01 2.86 -4.40
N THR A 295 -16.63 3.66 -5.27
CA THR A 295 -16.07 4.10 -6.55
C THR A 295 -16.52 5.51 -6.87
N LEU A 296 -15.61 6.33 -7.42
CA LEU A 296 -15.93 7.61 -8.05
C LEU A 296 -15.33 7.59 -9.45
N ASN A 297 -16.14 7.99 -10.41
CA ASN A 297 -15.75 8.16 -11.81
C ASN A 297 -15.91 9.63 -12.16
N ILE A 298 -14.85 10.24 -12.67
CA ILE A 298 -14.98 11.45 -13.46
C ILE A 298 -15.33 11.00 -14.87
N TYR A 299 -16.38 11.57 -15.43
CA TYR A 299 -16.81 11.32 -16.79
C TYR A 299 -17.17 12.61 -17.52
N ARG A 300 -17.15 12.56 -18.85
CA ARG A 300 -17.57 13.67 -19.71
C ARG A 300 -19.02 13.48 -20.15
N LYS A 301 -19.85 14.49 -19.89
CA LYS A 301 -21.24 14.54 -20.36
C LYS A 301 -21.49 15.88 -21.02
N ASN A 302 -21.83 15.88 -22.31
CA ASN A 302 -22.09 17.09 -23.10
C ASN A 302 -20.93 18.12 -23.04
N GLY A 303 -19.68 17.65 -23.12
CA GLY A 303 -18.48 18.49 -23.06
C GLY A 303 -18.10 19.01 -21.66
N SER A 304 -18.94 18.77 -20.63
CA SER A 304 -18.65 19.14 -19.25
C SER A 304 -18.20 17.92 -18.43
N LEU A 305 -17.30 18.16 -17.46
CA LEU A 305 -16.90 17.13 -16.50
C LEU A 305 -18.00 16.94 -15.44
N SER A 306 -18.28 15.69 -15.13
CA SER A 306 -19.21 15.27 -14.08
C SER A 306 -18.57 14.19 -13.23
N VAL A 307 -19.05 14.02 -12.01
CA VAL A 307 -18.61 12.97 -11.09
C VAL A 307 -19.84 12.23 -10.61
N SER A 308 -19.75 10.91 -10.64
CA SER A 308 -20.71 10.00 -10.04
C SER A 308 -19.97 8.81 -9.48
N GLY A 309 -20.63 8.08 -8.61
CA GLY A 309 -20.02 6.97 -7.90
C GLY A 309 -21.05 6.05 -7.29
N SER A 310 -20.55 4.96 -6.73
CA SER A 310 -21.33 4.06 -5.90
C SER A 310 -20.59 3.78 -4.60
N GLN A 311 -21.34 3.54 -3.54
CA GLN A 311 -20.85 3.05 -2.27
C GLN A 311 -21.65 1.82 -1.87
N LEU A 312 -20.94 0.76 -1.50
CA LEU A 312 -21.52 -0.49 -1.03
C LEU A 312 -21.72 -0.40 0.48
N ASP A 313 -22.96 -0.55 0.93
CA ASP A 313 -23.24 -0.70 2.36
C ASP A 313 -22.70 -2.06 2.85
N PRO A 314 -21.83 -2.09 3.87
CA PRO A 314 -21.14 -3.32 4.27
C PRO A 314 -22.06 -4.35 4.94
N LEU A 315 -23.26 -3.95 5.41
CA LEU A 315 -24.20 -4.82 6.10
C LEU A 315 -25.23 -5.41 5.14
N THR A 316 -25.81 -4.56 4.29
CA THR A 316 -26.88 -4.91 3.35
C THR A 316 -26.35 -5.34 1.99
N LEU A 317 -25.09 -5.02 1.68
CA LEU A 317 -24.47 -5.21 0.37
C LEU A 317 -25.24 -4.52 -0.78
N VAL A 318 -26.02 -3.50 -0.46
CA VAL A 318 -26.70 -2.66 -1.44
C VAL A 318 -25.76 -1.54 -1.87
N GLU A 319 -25.61 -1.36 -3.17
CA GLU A 319 -24.91 -0.20 -3.72
C GLU A 319 -25.85 1.00 -3.81
N THR A 320 -25.40 2.13 -3.27
CA THR A 320 -26.09 3.41 -3.36
C THR A 320 -25.26 4.39 -4.17
N GLU A 321 -25.91 5.21 -4.99
CA GLU A 321 -25.22 6.30 -5.69
C GLU A 321 -24.61 7.29 -4.69
N THR A 322 -23.42 7.80 -5.02
CA THR A 322 -22.71 8.79 -4.21
C THR A 322 -21.87 9.69 -5.10
N ASP A 323 -21.54 10.88 -4.60
CA ASP A 323 -20.59 11.82 -5.18
C ASP A 323 -19.33 11.99 -4.31
N LYS A 324 -19.19 11.16 -3.28
CA LYS A 324 -18.07 11.17 -2.33
C LYS A 324 -17.69 9.77 -1.89
N ILE A 325 -16.42 9.60 -1.52
CA ILE A 325 -15.87 8.37 -0.95
C ILE A 325 -15.38 8.62 0.47
N TYR A 326 -15.66 7.68 1.36
CA TYR A 326 -15.12 7.64 2.71
C TYR A 326 -13.96 6.66 2.79
N ILE A 327 -12.84 7.11 3.34
CA ILE A 327 -11.69 6.27 3.70
C ILE A 327 -11.71 6.16 5.23
N PRO A 328 -11.95 4.97 5.79
CA PRO A 328 -12.03 4.79 7.23
C PRO A 328 -10.78 5.33 7.95
N LEU A 329 -10.97 6.18 8.96
CA LEU A 329 -9.84 6.75 9.70
C LEU A 329 -8.95 5.64 10.29
N LYS A 330 -9.59 4.56 10.77
CA LYS A 330 -8.92 3.37 11.31
C LYS A 330 -7.95 2.71 10.33
N SER A 331 -8.21 2.75 9.02
CA SER A 331 -7.28 2.15 8.05
C SER A 331 -6.07 3.03 7.77
N LEU A 332 -6.10 4.32 8.13
CA LEU A 332 -5.00 5.26 7.97
C LEU A 332 -4.12 5.35 9.23
N ILE A 333 -4.73 5.44 10.41
CA ILE A 333 -4.03 5.67 11.70
C ILE A 333 -4.12 4.49 12.68
N GLY A 334 -4.78 3.40 12.31
CA GLY A 334 -4.84 2.16 13.12
C GLY A 334 -5.89 2.15 14.23
N ARG A 335 -6.63 3.24 14.46
CA ARG A 335 -7.68 3.36 15.48
C ARG A 335 -8.92 4.12 14.97
N PRO A 336 -10.12 3.86 15.53
CA PRO A 336 -11.30 4.66 15.20
C PRO A 336 -11.15 6.12 15.66
N PRO A 337 -12.02 7.03 15.19
CA PRO A 337 -12.13 8.37 15.73
C PRO A 337 -12.41 8.34 17.25
N VAL A 338 -11.67 9.14 18.02
CA VAL A 338 -11.80 9.27 19.48
C VAL A 338 -12.21 10.69 19.87
N ASN A 339 -11.73 11.70 19.15
CA ASN A 339 -12.02 13.11 19.43
C ASN A 339 -13.18 13.63 18.56
N PRO A 340 -13.98 14.62 19.02
CA PRO A 340 -15.10 15.18 18.25
C PRO A 340 -14.71 15.79 16.88
N GLY A 341 -13.44 16.15 16.68
CA GLY A 341 -12.93 16.65 15.40
C GLY A 341 -12.45 15.56 14.44
N GLU A 342 -12.26 14.33 14.92
CA GLU A 342 -11.79 13.22 14.11
C GLU A 342 -12.95 12.56 13.35
N ARG A 343 -12.70 12.22 12.10
CA ARG A 343 -13.65 11.59 11.20
C ARG A 343 -12.93 10.84 10.10
N ASP A 344 -13.67 10.02 9.36
CA ASP A 344 -13.16 9.41 8.14
C ASP A 344 -12.72 10.48 7.13
N VAL A 345 -11.68 10.18 6.37
CA VAL A 345 -11.21 11.05 5.28
C VAL A 345 -12.21 10.97 4.14
N ILE A 346 -12.62 12.12 3.60
CA ILE A 346 -13.64 12.19 2.56
C ILE A 346 -13.02 12.70 1.27
N LEU A 347 -13.07 11.90 0.20
CA LEU A 347 -12.79 12.36 -1.15
C LEU A 347 -14.11 12.82 -1.79
N THR A 348 -14.37 14.13 -1.77
CA THR A 348 -15.56 14.71 -2.39
C THR A 348 -15.40 14.85 -3.91
N LYS A 349 -16.52 15.01 -4.60
CA LYS A 349 -16.55 15.38 -6.02
C LYS A 349 -15.63 16.56 -6.35
N GLU A 350 -15.66 17.63 -5.56
CA GLU A 350 -14.85 18.83 -5.80
C GLU A 350 -13.36 18.53 -5.63
N ALA A 351 -12.99 17.72 -4.64
CA ALA A 351 -11.61 17.32 -4.42
C ALA A 351 -11.09 16.47 -5.59
N VAL A 352 -11.89 15.51 -6.07
CA VAL A 352 -11.52 14.63 -7.18
C VAL A 352 -11.45 15.39 -8.51
N LEU A 353 -12.40 16.30 -8.78
CA LEU A 353 -12.34 17.21 -9.93
C LEU A 353 -11.08 18.08 -9.90
N LYS A 354 -10.76 18.67 -8.75
CA LYS A 354 -9.56 19.49 -8.59
C LYS A 354 -8.29 18.69 -8.85
N ILE A 355 -8.20 17.46 -8.35
CA ILE A 355 -7.06 16.57 -8.65
C ILE A 355 -6.96 16.35 -10.16
N PHE A 356 -8.07 16.04 -10.83
CA PHE A 356 -8.08 15.81 -12.27
C PHE A 356 -7.71 17.05 -13.08
N GLU A 357 -8.19 18.23 -12.72
CA GLU A 357 -7.77 19.50 -13.33
C GLU A 357 -6.27 19.73 -13.18
N GLN A 358 -5.71 19.47 -11.99
CA GLN A 358 -4.27 19.57 -11.76
C GLN A 358 -3.48 18.56 -12.60
N LEU A 359 -3.99 17.34 -12.76
CA LEU A 359 -3.40 16.34 -13.64
C LEU A 359 -3.42 16.79 -15.10
N LEU A 360 -4.54 17.32 -15.59
CA LEU A 360 -4.63 17.87 -16.95
C LEU A 360 -3.67 19.05 -17.14
N GLN A 361 -3.60 19.97 -16.19
CA GLN A 361 -2.70 21.12 -16.26
C GLN A 361 -1.23 20.69 -16.35
N SER A 362 -0.83 19.68 -15.57
CA SER A 362 0.54 19.15 -15.61
C SER A 362 0.94 18.56 -16.96
N ARG A 363 -0.04 18.22 -17.82
CA ARG A 363 0.21 17.74 -19.19
C ARG A 363 0.56 18.86 -20.16
N LEU A 364 0.08 20.07 -19.90
CA LEU A 364 0.27 21.23 -20.78
C LEU A 364 1.61 21.94 -20.54
N GLU A 365 2.23 21.69 -19.39
CA GLU A 365 3.48 22.32 -18.95
C GLU A 365 4.72 21.48 -19.32
N LEU A 366 4.53 20.29 -19.89
CA LEU A 366 5.55 19.37 -20.38
C LEU A 366 5.50 19.29 -21.91
#